data_AF-A0A940Q0G7-F1
#
_entry.id   AF-A0A940Q0G7-F1
#
_cell.length_a   1.000
_cell.length_b   1.000
_cell.length_c   1.000
_cell.angle_alpha   90.00
_cell.angle_beta   90.00
_cell.angle_gamma   90.00
#
_symmetry.space_group_name_H-M   'P 1'
#
loop_
_entity.id
_entity.type
_entity.pdbx_description
1 polymer ?
#
loop_
_entity_poly.entity_id
_entity_poly.type
_entity_poly.pdbx_seq_one_letter_code
_entity_poly.pdbx_strand_id
1 'polypeptide(L)' 'QDFPRVKIGVGQKPSKEYDLAGWVLGNFPSEDIPKMQEAAANACNAVETIVSGNIDKAMNLYNS' A
#
# COMPACT_ATOMS: atom_id res chain seq x y z
N GLN A 1 -3.95 9.31 -19.02
CA GLN A 1 -2.70 8.72 -18.47
C GLN A 1 -3.16 7.45 -17.77
N ASP A 2 -3.22 6.35 -18.52
CA ASP A 2 -4.07 5.19 -18.18
C ASP A 2 -3.21 3.93 -18.06
N PHE A 3 -2.62 3.75 -16.89
CA PHE A 3 -1.89 2.54 -16.54
C PHE A 3 -2.33 2.02 -15.17
N PRO A 4 -2.46 0.69 -15.00
CA PRO A 4 -2.76 0.08 -13.71
C PRO A 4 -1.70 0.44 -12.66
N ARG A 5 -2.15 0.69 -11.42
CA ARG A 5 -1.29 1.07 -10.29
C ARG A 5 -1.70 0.29 -9.05
N VAL A 6 -0.73 -0.26 -8.34
CA VAL A 6 -0.91 -0.79 -6.98
C VAL A 6 -0.51 0.31 -6.01
N LYS A 7 -1.42 0.71 -5.11
CA LYS A 7 -1.16 1.73 -4.09
C LYS A 7 -1.06 1.05 -2.73
N ILE A 8 -0.01 1.36 -1.98
CA ILE A 8 0.17 0.90 -0.61
C ILE A 8 -0.03 2.11 0.30
N GLY A 9 -0.97 2.00 1.24
CA GLY A 9 -1.23 3.06 2.21
C GLY A 9 -0.10 3.16 3.23
N VAL A 10 0.33 4.38 3.53
CA VAL A 10 1.37 4.67 4.55
C VAL A 10 0.78 5.24 5.84
N GLY A 11 -0.54 5.14 6.02
CA GLY A 11 -1.26 5.71 7.16
C GLY A 11 -1.52 7.21 7.07
N GLN A 12 -2.14 7.76 8.11
CA GLN A 12 -2.42 9.19 8.25
C GLN A 12 -1.38 9.84 9.14
N LYS A 13 -0.98 11.06 8.80
CA LYS A 13 -0.10 11.86 9.65
C LYS A 13 -0.73 12.12 11.03
N PRO A 14 0.07 12.22 12.11
CA PRO A 14 -0.45 12.34 13.48
C PRO A 14 -1.30 13.59 13.73
N SER A 15 -1.03 14.69 13.03
CA SER A 15 -1.81 15.93 13.13
C SER A 15 -1.84 16.70 11.82
N LYS A 16 -2.79 17.63 11.67
CA LYS A 16 -2.91 18.49 10.47
C LYS A 16 -1.70 19.40 10.26
N GLU A 17 -1.02 19.78 11.34
CA GLU A 17 0.16 20.66 11.31
C GLU A 17 1.47 19.89 11.10
N TYR A 18 1.45 18.56 11.22
CA TYR A 18 2.63 17.73 11.01
C TYR A 18 3.12 17.84 9.55
N ASP A 19 4.43 18.00 9.40
CA ASP A 19 5.10 18.12 8.11
C ASP A 19 4.95 16.83 7.28
N LEU A 20 4.48 16.98 6.04
CA LEU A 20 4.24 15.85 5.16
C LEU A 20 5.54 15.18 4.72
N ALA A 21 6.59 15.96 4.48
CA ALA A 21 7.88 15.41 4.08
C ALA A 21 8.48 14.58 5.23
N GLY A 22 8.43 15.09 6.45
CA GLY A 22 8.82 14.36 7.65
C GLY A 22 8.02 13.07 7.87
N TRP A 23 6.71 13.07 7.58
CA TRP A 23 5.88 11.87 7.69
C TRP A 23 6.30 10.78 6.70
N VAL A 24 6.48 11.13 5.41
CA VAL A 24 6.80 10.14 4.37
C VAL A 24 8.25 9.66 4.41
N LEU A 25 9.16 10.44 5.00
CA LEU A 25 10.57 10.09 5.19
C LEU A 25 10.84 9.44 6.56
N GLY A 26 9.83 9.39 7.43
CA GLY A 26 9.93 8.84 8.78
C GLY A 26 9.87 7.31 8.82
N ASN A 27 10.14 6.76 10.01
CA ASN A 27 9.94 5.32 10.27
C ASN A 27 8.47 5.04 10.59
N PHE A 28 8.01 3.85 10.23
CA PHE A 28 6.70 3.37 10.65
C PHE A 28 6.68 3.11 12.17
N PRO A 29 5.58 3.47 12.87
CA PRO A 29 5.35 3.04 14.24
C PRO A 29 5.40 1.51 14.36
N SER A 30 5.93 0.98 15.46
CA SER A 30 6.08 -0.48 15.65
C SER A 30 4.76 -1.25 15.53
N GLU A 31 3.64 -0.61 15.87
CA GLU A 31 2.28 -1.16 15.75
C GLU A 31 1.80 -1.30 14.30
N ASP A 32 2.34 -0.51 13.38
CA ASP A 32 1.97 -0.52 11.97
C ASP A 32 2.91 -1.38 11.11
N ILE A 33 4.09 -1.75 11.63
CA ILE A 33 5.03 -2.66 10.94
C ILE A 33 4.34 -3.95 10.45
N PRO A 34 3.54 -4.67 11.27
CA PRO A 34 2.86 -5.88 10.81
C PRO A 34 1.90 -5.61 9.65
N LYS A 35 1.13 -4.51 9.71
CA LYS A 35 0.22 -4.10 8.64
C LYS A 35 0.98 -3.75 7.35
N MET A 36 2.14 -3.08 7.48
CA MET A 36 2.98 -2.76 6.34
C MET A 36 3.57 -4.01 5.68
N GLN A 37 3.96 -5.01 6.47
CA GLN A 37 4.42 -6.31 5.96
C GLN A 37 3.31 -7.07 5.23
N GLU A 38 2.11 -7.11 5.81
CA GLU A 38 0.93 -7.71 5.18
C GLU A 38 0.57 -7.00 3.87
N ALA A 39 0.54 -5.66 3.88
CA ALA A 39 0.27 -4.86 2.70
C ALA A 39 1.32 -5.09 1.60
N ALA A 40 2.61 -5.24 1.96
CA ALA A 40 3.66 -5.56 1.01
C ALA A 40 3.48 -6.97 0.41
N ALA A 41 3.13 -7.98 1.23
CA ALA A 41 2.84 -9.32 0.75
C ALA A 41 1.62 -9.36 -0.19
N ASN A 42 0.55 -8.66 0.17
CA ASN A 42 -0.64 -8.52 -0.67
C ASN A 42 -0.33 -7.81 -1.98
N ALA A 43 0.53 -6.77 -1.96
CA ALA A 43 0.97 -6.09 -3.17
C ALA A 43 1.75 -7.03 -4.09
N CYS A 44 2.65 -7.88 -3.57
CA CYS A 44 3.35 -8.88 -4.37
C CYS A 44 2.38 -9.85 -5.05
N ASN A 45 1.42 -10.40 -4.29
CA ASN A 45 0.42 -11.32 -4.83
C ASN A 45 -0.51 -10.63 -5.87
N ALA A 46 -0.85 -9.36 -5.64
CA ALA A 46 -1.62 -8.56 -6.58
C ALA A 46 -0.85 -8.36 -7.89
N VAL A 47 0.44 -8.03 -7.83
CA VAL A 47 1.29 -7.87 -9.02
C VAL A 47 1.37 -9.19 -9.80
N GLU A 48 1.58 -10.32 -9.14
CA GLU A 48 1.61 -11.64 -9.79
C GLU A 48 0.29 -11.94 -10.51
N THR A 49 -0.84 -11.66 -9.87
CA THR A 49 -2.18 -11.88 -10.43
C THR A 49 -2.47 -10.93 -11.60
N ILE A 50 -2.04 -9.67 -11.51
CA ILE A 50 -2.16 -8.65 -12.57
C ILE A 50 -1.35 -9.06 -13.80
N VAL A 51 -0.08 -9.46 -13.60
CA VAL A 51 0.81 -9.88 -14.70
C VAL A 51 0.31 -11.17 -15.36
N SER A 52 -0.38 -12.03 -14.60
CA SER A 52 -1.07 -13.21 -15.13
C SER A 52 -2.36 -12.88 -15.90
N GLY A 53 -2.67 -11.60 -16.13
CA GLY A 53 -3.82 -11.13 -16.91
C GLY A 53 -5.13 -11.01 -16.15
N ASN A 54 -5.14 -11.20 -14.83
CA ASN A 54 -6.35 -11.26 -14.01
C ASN A 54 -6.53 -10.02 -13.12
N ILE A 55 -6.60 -8.83 -13.72
CA ILE A 55 -6.66 -7.56 -12.97
C ILE A 55 -7.89 -7.46 -12.07
N ASP A 56 -9.08 -7.85 -12.55
CA ASP A 56 -10.32 -7.80 -11.76
C ASP A 56 -10.26 -8.70 -10.52
N LYS A 57 -9.61 -9.87 -10.67
CA LYS A 57 -9.39 -10.80 -9.56
C LYS A 57 -8.42 -10.21 -8.53
N ALA A 58 -7.34 -9.58 -9.00
CA ALA A 58 -6.38 -8.92 -8.12
C ALA A 58 -7.05 -7.78 -7.32
N MET A 59 -7.91 -6.97 -7.98
CA MET A 59 -8.67 -5.92 -7.29
C MET A 59 -9.59 -6.49 -6.22
N ASN A 60 -10.34 -7.56 -6.50
CA ASN A 60 -11.25 -8.14 -5.52
C ASN A 60 -10.54 -8.81 -4.34
N LEU A 61 -9.36 -9.39 -4.55
CA LEU A 61 -8.64 -10.12 -3.50
C LEU A 61 -7.76 -9.23 -2.61
N TYR A 62 -7.20 -8.16 -3.17
CA TYR A 62 -6.15 -7.40 -2.50
C TYR A 62 -6.51 -5.92 -2.25
N ASN A 63 -7.71 -5.47 -2.62
CA ASN A 63 -8.22 -4.14 -2.29
C ASN A 63 -9.09 -4.20 -1.03
N SER A 64 -8.45 -4.42 0.13
CA SER A 64 -9.08 -4.48 1.45
C SER A 64 -8.56 -3.38 2.36
#